data_AF-A0A8M1M2P6-F1
#
_entry.id   AF-A0A8M1M2P6-F1
#
_cell.length_a   1.000
_cell.length_b   1.000
_cell.length_c   1.000
_cell.angle_alpha   90.00
_cell.angle_beta   90.00
_cell.angle_gamma   90.00
#
_symmetry.space_group_name_H-M   'P 1'
#
loop_
_entity.id
_entity.type
_entity.pdbx_description
1 polymer ?
#
loop_
_entity_poly.entity_id
_entity_poly.type
_entity_poly.pdbx_seq_one_letter_code
_entity_poly.pdbx_strand_id
1 'polypeptide(L)'
;MSERRAMLATLARVVALRRTRLLFRPGGGRGLWTGRPQSVADNMKPLEGVKILDLTRVLAGPFATMNLGDLGAEVIKVERPGAGDDTRTWGPPFVGTESTYFLSVNRNKKSIAVNIKDPKGVRIIKE
;
A
#
# COMPACT_ATOMS: atom_id res chain seq x y z
N MET A 1 -54.55 -3.78 15.91
CA MET A 1 -54.30 -5.06 16.60
C MET A 1 -54.01 -6.11 15.54
N SER A 2 -52.78 -6.19 15.01
CA SER A 2 -52.37 -7.28 14.10
C SER A 2 -50.88 -7.34 13.70
N GLU A 3 -49.99 -6.41 14.10
CA GLU A 3 -48.60 -6.43 13.59
C GLU A 3 -47.51 -6.10 14.63
N ARG A 4 -47.72 -6.47 15.89
CA ARG A 4 -46.70 -6.33 16.96
C ARG A 4 -46.36 -7.66 17.67
N ARG A 5 -46.47 -8.79 16.97
CA ARG A 5 -46.18 -10.13 17.52
C ARG A 5 -45.12 -10.95 16.76
N ALA A 6 -44.45 -10.38 15.75
CA ALA A 6 -43.44 -11.10 14.96
C ALA A 6 -41.97 -10.76 15.30
N MET A 7 -41.69 -10.03 16.38
CA MET A 7 -40.34 -9.51 16.69
C MET A 7 -39.69 -10.11 17.96
N LEU A 8 -40.19 -11.25 18.46
CA LEU A 8 -39.77 -11.81 19.77
C LEU A 8 -39.52 -13.32 19.78
N ALA A 9 -39.27 -13.94 18.62
CA ALA A 9 -39.06 -15.39 18.49
C ALA A 9 -37.77 -15.79 17.75
N THR A 10 -36.71 -14.97 17.82
CA THR A 10 -35.38 -15.32 17.28
C THR A 10 -34.26 -15.01 18.29
N LEU A 11 -34.47 -15.37 19.56
CA LEU A 11 -33.48 -15.13 20.62
C LEU A 11 -33.36 -16.25 21.67
N ALA A 12 -33.84 -17.45 21.35
CA ALA A 12 -33.77 -18.59 22.26
C ALA A 12 -33.44 -19.91 21.53
N ARG A 13 -32.19 -20.10 21.09
CA ARG A 13 -31.67 -21.47 20.80
C ARG A 13 -30.15 -21.67 20.59
N VAL A 14 -29.26 -20.81 21.09
CA VAL A 14 -27.79 -21.09 21.04
C VAL A 14 -27.08 -20.90 22.39
N VAL A 15 -27.78 -21.13 23.50
CA VAL A 15 -27.16 -21.22 24.83
C VAL A 15 -27.48 -22.59 25.43
N ALA A 16 -26.85 -23.63 24.90
CA ALA A 16 -26.66 -24.92 25.57
C ALA A 16 -25.75 -25.80 24.71
N LEU A 17 -24.45 -25.80 25.00
CA LEU A 17 -23.58 -26.99 25.00
C LEU A 17 -22.16 -26.55 25.39
N ARG A 18 -21.93 -26.43 26.70
CA ARG A 18 -20.59 -26.58 27.27
C ARG A 18 -20.46 -28.03 27.74
N ARG A 19 -19.26 -28.59 27.52
CA ARG A 19 -18.68 -29.84 28.04
C ARG A 19 -18.84 -31.08 27.15
N THR A 20 -17.90 -31.22 26.21
CA THR A 20 -17.09 -32.44 26.17
C THR A 20 -15.70 -32.09 25.60
N ARG A 21 -14.69 -32.13 26.47
CA ARG A 21 -13.28 -32.10 26.09
C ARG A 21 -12.83 -33.56 25.98
N LEU A 22 -11.90 -33.81 25.07
CA LEU A 22 -11.14 -35.05 24.82
C LEU A 22 -11.83 -36.05 23.87
N LEU A 23 -11.42 -36.02 22.61
CA LEU A 23 -10.50 -37.04 22.09
C LEU A 23 -9.61 -36.42 21.02
N PHE A 24 -8.34 -36.82 21.11
CA PHE A 24 -7.16 -36.37 20.39
C PHE A 24 -7.08 -37.09 19.03
N ARG A 25 -6.61 -36.42 17.97
CA ARG A 25 -5.44 -36.85 17.17
C ARG A 25 -4.99 -35.74 16.18
N PRO A 26 -3.71 -35.76 15.79
CA PRO A 26 -2.92 -34.56 15.49
C PRO A 26 -2.45 -34.49 14.03
N GLY A 27 -2.04 -33.29 13.63
CA GLY A 27 -1.11 -33.09 12.50
C GLY A 27 -1.60 -32.08 11.46
N GLY A 28 -0.79 -31.04 11.22
CA GLY A 28 -0.76 -30.38 9.91
C GLY A 28 -0.75 -28.84 9.84
N GLY A 29 0.18 -28.17 10.56
CA GLY A 29 0.86 -26.96 10.07
C GLY A 29 0.09 -25.64 9.92
N ARG A 30 0.45 -24.64 10.74
CA ARG A 30 1.26 -23.48 10.29
C ARG A 30 1.47 -22.45 11.43
N GLY A 31 2.73 -22.23 11.78
CA GLY A 31 3.22 -21.03 12.47
C GLY A 31 3.12 -21.02 14.00
N LEU A 32 4.11 -21.61 14.67
CA LEU A 32 4.42 -21.27 16.06
C LEU A 32 4.70 -19.76 16.14
N TRP A 33 3.90 -19.00 16.89
CA TRP A 33 4.33 -17.69 17.37
C TRP A 33 5.44 -17.95 18.38
N THR A 34 6.69 -17.99 17.91
CA THR A 34 7.84 -18.04 18.79
C THR A 34 7.87 -16.69 19.49
N GLY A 35 7.80 -16.65 20.82
CA GLY A 35 7.89 -15.40 21.60
C GLY A 35 9.27 -14.76 21.53
N ARG A 36 9.88 -14.72 20.33
CA ARG A 36 11.17 -14.10 20.07
C ARG A 36 10.95 -12.58 20.18
N PRO A 37 11.78 -11.86 20.97
CA PRO A 37 11.77 -10.42 20.94
C PRO A 37 11.99 -9.96 19.50
N GLN A 38 11.12 -9.07 18.99
CA GLN A 38 11.37 -8.42 17.71
C GLN A 38 12.73 -7.74 17.80
N SER A 39 13.67 -8.21 17.00
CA SER A 39 14.97 -7.57 16.86
C SER A 39 14.80 -6.23 16.13
N VAL A 40 15.76 -5.32 16.28
CA VAL A 40 15.77 -4.07 15.48
C VAL A 40 15.73 -4.37 13.97
N ALA A 41 16.29 -5.50 13.55
CA ALA A 41 16.23 -5.97 12.18
C ALA A 41 14.80 -6.38 11.74
N ASP A 42 13.96 -6.84 12.67
CA ASP A 42 12.55 -7.16 12.38
C ASP A 42 11.68 -5.90 12.16
N ASN A 43 12.17 -4.72 12.56
CA ASN A 43 11.49 -3.44 12.39
C ASN A 43 12.02 -2.59 11.23
N MET A 44 13.16 -2.97 10.61
CA MET A 44 13.68 -2.27 9.44
C MET A 44 12.97 -2.73 8.17
N LYS A 45 12.62 -1.78 7.31
CA LYS A 45 12.02 -2.13 6.03
C LYS A 45 13.08 -2.70 5.08
N PRO A 46 12.74 -3.64 4.18
CA PRO A 46 13.73 -4.33 3.34
C PRO A 46 14.61 -3.43 2.46
N LEU A 47 14.14 -2.24 2.07
CA LEU A 47 14.87 -1.28 1.25
C LEU A 47 15.16 0.03 2.01
N GLU A 48 15.14 0.00 3.33
CA GLU A 48 15.53 1.14 4.14
C GLU A 48 16.97 1.57 3.84
N GLY A 49 17.18 2.88 3.66
CA GLY A 49 18.46 3.45 3.24
C GLY A 49 18.74 3.43 1.74
N VAL A 50 17.92 2.76 0.93
CA VAL A 50 18.04 2.79 -0.54
C VAL A 50 17.37 4.03 -1.10
N LYS A 51 18.08 4.77 -1.97
CA LYS A 51 17.52 5.92 -2.71
C LYS A 51 17.33 5.56 -4.17
N ILE A 52 16.17 5.91 -4.72
CA ILE A 52 15.78 5.63 -6.10
C ILE A 52 15.37 6.93 -6.79
N LEU A 53 15.99 7.20 -7.94
CA LEU A 53 15.55 8.25 -8.85
C LEU A 53 14.60 7.67 -9.90
N ASP A 54 13.32 8.01 -9.80
CA ASP A 54 12.26 7.51 -10.67
C ASP A 54 12.03 8.45 -11.86
N LEU A 55 12.59 8.09 -13.03
CA LEU A 55 12.42 8.80 -14.30
C LEU A 55 11.25 8.21 -15.14
N THR A 56 10.43 7.35 -14.56
CA THR A 56 9.41 6.60 -15.29
C THR A 56 8.10 7.36 -15.41
N ARG A 57 7.23 6.90 -16.32
CA ARG A 57 5.93 7.51 -16.62
C ARG A 57 4.83 6.46 -16.77
N VAL A 58 3.59 6.91 -16.66
CA VAL A 58 2.38 6.14 -16.91
C VAL A 58 2.13 5.05 -15.88
N LEU A 59 2.49 3.79 -16.15
CA LEU A 59 2.05 2.66 -15.33
C LEU A 59 3.18 1.75 -14.88
N ALA A 60 3.84 1.03 -15.79
CA ALA A 60 4.73 -0.07 -15.43
C ALA A 60 5.88 0.38 -14.52
N GLY A 61 6.58 1.45 -14.90
CA GLY A 61 7.66 2.02 -14.10
C GLY A 61 7.18 2.65 -12.78
N PRO A 62 6.12 3.50 -12.80
CA PRO A 62 5.59 4.07 -11.57
C PRO A 62 5.13 3.01 -10.58
N PHE A 63 4.46 1.96 -11.06
CA PHE A 63 4.03 0.83 -10.26
C PHE A 63 5.22 0.07 -9.65
N ALA A 64 6.25 -0.23 -10.45
CA ALA A 64 7.45 -0.91 -9.94
C ALA A 64 8.12 -0.10 -8.82
N THR A 65 8.42 1.18 -9.06
CA THR A 65 9.11 2.04 -8.10
C THR A 65 8.25 2.37 -6.88
N MET A 66 6.93 2.43 -7.02
CA MET A 66 6.02 2.57 -5.88
C MET A 66 6.13 1.37 -4.94
N ASN A 67 6.19 0.14 -5.47
CA ASN A 67 6.38 -1.05 -4.64
C ASN A 67 7.74 -1.02 -3.91
N LEU A 68 8.79 -0.48 -4.55
CA LEU A 68 10.09 -0.29 -3.88
C LEU A 68 9.99 0.74 -2.74
N GLY A 69 9.21 1.81 -2.92
CA GLY A 69 8.88 2.77 -1.86
C GLY A 69 8.08 2.15 -0.72
N ASP A 70 7.12 1.27 -1.03
CA ASP A 70 6.36 0.51 -0.02
C ASP A 70 7.29 -0.38 0.83
N LEU A 71 8.34 -0.93 0.22
CA LEU A 71 9.42 -1.69 0.87
C LEU A 71 10.45 -0.82 1.60
N GLY A 72 10.28 0.50 1.67
CA GLY A 72 11.09 1.40 2.48
C GLY A 72 12.14 2.24 1.74
N ALA A 73 12.24 2.13 0.41
CA ALA A 73 13.14 2.98 -0.35
C ALA A 73 12.67 4.44 -0.35
N GLU A 74 13.62 5.38 -0.34
CA GLU A 74 13.34 6.78 -0.64
C GLU A 74 13.26 6.96 -2.16
N VAL A 75 12.05 7.13 -2.68
CA VAL A 75 11.80 7.29 -4.12
C VAL A 75 11.56 8.76 -4.46
N ILE A 76 12.36 9.31 -5.37
CA ILE A 76 12.23 10.67 -5.88
C ILE A 76 11.79 10.58 -7.35
N LYS A 77 10.53 10.91 -7.61
CA LYS A 77 9.98 11.01 -8.97
C LYS A 77 10.42 12.31 -9.62
N VAL A 78 10.99 12.20 -10.83
CA VAL A 78 11.38 13.36 -11.63
C VAL A 78 10.36 13.55 -12.73
N GLU A 79 9.80 14.75 -12.79
CA GLU A 79 8.71 15.05 -13.70
C GLU A 79 9.00 16.28 -14.56
N ARG A 80 8.21 16.45 -15.63
CA ARG A 80 8.33 17.61 -16.51
C ARG A 80 7.79 18.86 -15.80
N PRO A 81 8.51 19.99 -15.83
CA PRO A 81 7.95 21.26 -15.37
C PRO A 81 6.63 21.60 -16.07
N GLY A 82 5.66 22.11 -15.30
CA GLY A 82 4.33 22.49 -15.76
C GLY A 82 3.36 21.33 -15.99
N ALA A 83 3.79 20.28 -16.70
CA ALA A 83 2.91 19.18 -17.11
C ALA A 83 2.94 17.95 -16.19
N GLY A 84 4.10 17.64 -15.59
CA GLY A 84 4.30 16.44 -14.80
C GLY A 84 4.30 15.12 -15.60
N ASP A 85 3.99 14.02 -14.93
CA ASP A 85 3.56 12.74 -15.53
C ASP A 85 2.22 12.90 -16.27
N ASP A 86 2.05 12.25 -17.42
CA ASP A 86 0.80 12.36 -18.22
C ASP A 86 -0.44 11.96 -17.39
N THR A 87 -0.26 10.96 -16.53
CA THR A 87 -1.35 10.40 -15.72
C THR A 87 -1.92 11.39 -14.70
N ARG A 88 -1.25 12.51 -14.38
CA ARG A 88 -1.78 13.55 -13.49
C ARG A 88 -3.11 14.14 -13.97
N THR A 89 -3.31 14.13 -15.30
CA THR A 89 -4.52 14.67 -15.94
C THR A 89 -5.49 13.60 -16.41
N TRP A 90 -5.11 12.32 -16.31
CA TRP A 90 -5.93 11.22 -16.81
C TRP A 90 -7.05 10.90 -15.82
N GLY A 91 -8.29 11.08 -16.22
CA GLY A 91 -9.47 10.70 -15.46
C GLY A 91 -10.72 10.79 -16.35
N PRO A 92 -11.92 10.68 -15.78
CA PRO A 92 -12.23 10.44 -14.36
C PRO A 92 -11.87 9.01 -13.85
N PRO A 93 -11.85 8.77 -12.52
CA PRO A 93 -12.19 9.71 -11.44
C PRO A 93 -11.04 10.62 -10.99
N PHE A 94 -11.40 11.70 -10.29
CA PHE A 94 -10.48 12.65 -9.67
C PHE A 94 -10.78 12.78 -8.18
N VAL A 95 -9.74 13.04 -7.37
CA VAL A 95 -9.85 13.45 -5.97
C VAL A 95 -9.38 14.90 -5.89
N GLY A 96 -10.32 15.85 -5.79
CA GLY A 96 -10.01 17.26 -5.99
C GLY A 96 -9.49 17.50 -7.41
N THR A 97 -8.30 18.07 -7.54
CA THR A 97 -7.63 18.31 -8.83
C THR A 97 -6.72 17.16 -9.27
N GLU A 98 -6.54 16.13 -8.44
CA GLU A 98 -5.59 15.05 -8.70
C GLU A 98 -6.26 13.83 -9.33
N SER A 99 -5.66 13.29 -10.38
CA SER A 99 -6.09 12.03 -10.99
C SER A 99 -5.96 10.86 -10.02
N THR A 100 -7.01 10.05 -9.89
CA THR A 100 -6.90 8.80 -9.13
C THR A 100 -5.94 7.80 -9.77
N TYR A 101 -5.76 7.88 -11.10
CA TYR A 101 -4.77 7.06 -11.79
C TYR A 101 -3.38 7.38 -11.26
N PHE A 102 -2.99 8.65 -11.30
CA PHE A 102 -1.68 9.10 -10.81
C PHE A 102 -1.48 8.72 -9.33
N LEU A 103 -2.49 8.99 -8.49
CA LEU A 103 -2.43 8.67 -7.06
C LEU A 103 -2.26 7.17 -6.81
N SER A 104 -2.89 6.30 -7.61
CA SER A 104 -2.86 4.85 -7.41
C SER A 104 -1.47 4.23 -7.58
N VAL A 105 -0.57 4.87 -8.34
CA VAL A 105 0.76 4.34 -8.70
C VAL A 105 1.94 5.24 -8.28
N ASN A 106 1.71 6.27 -7.45
CA ASN A 106 2.76 7.20 -7.01
C ASN A 106 2.73 7.54 -5.51
N ARG A 107 2.01 6.76 -4.67
CA ARG A 107 2.16 6.86 -3.20
C ARG A 107 3.60 6.53 -2.78
N ASN A 108 4.01 7.00 -1.59
CA ASN A 108 5.34 6.80 -1.02
C ASN A 108 6.50 7.37 -1.87
N LYS A 109 6.21 8.30 -2.78
CA LYS A 109 7.22 9.02 -3.57
C LYS A 109 7.23 10.50 -3.21
N LYS A 110 8.42 11.09 -3.22
CA LYS A 110 8.61 12.54 -3.34
C LYS A 110 8.59 12.90 -4.84
N SER A 111 8.32 14.15 -5.18
CA SER A 111 8.32 14.62 -6.57
C SER A 111 9.11 15.91 -6.72
N ILE A 112 9.88 16.00 -7.80
CA ILE A 112 10.55 17.21 -8.26
C ILE A 112 10.28 17.42 -9.75
N ALA A 113 10.20 18.68 -10.18
CA ALA A 113 10.08 19.02 -11.59
C ALA A 113 11.45 19.46 -12.13
N VAL A 114 11.98 18.73 -13.12
CA VAL A 114 13.29 19.01 -13.73
C VAL A 114 13.19 18.91 -15.25
N ASN A 115 13.67 19.93 -15.95
CA ASN A 115 13.82 19.88 -17.40
C ASN A 115 15.12 19.17 -17.77
N ILE A 116 15.05 17.87 -18.08
CA ILE A 116 16.23 17.06 -18.46
C ILE A 116 16.76 17.34 -19.87
N LYS A 117 16.13 18.25 -20.63
CA LYS A 117 16.69 18.76 -21.90
C LYS A 117 17.65 19.93 -21.68
N ASP A 118 17.57 20.57 -20.52
CA ASP A 118 18.48 21.64 -20.13
C ASP A 118 19.77 21.02 -19.55
N PRO A 119 20.97 21.43 -19.97
CA PRO A 119 22.22 20.99 -19.38
C PRO A 119 22.27 21.10 -17.85
N LYS A 120 21.64 22.13 -17.26
CA LYS A 120 21.51 22.28 -15.81
C LYS A 120 20.64 21.18 -15.20
N GLY A 121 19.54 20.84 -15.85
CA GLY A 121 18.67 19.73 -15.42
C GLY A 121 19.39 18.38 -15.48
N VAL A 122 20.19 18.14 -16.53
CA VAL A 122 21.02 16.94 -16.63
C VAL A 122 22.03 16.84 -15.49
N ARG A 123 22.63 17.96 -15.08
CA ARG A 123 23.57 17.98 -13.94
C ARG A 123 22.88 17.59 -12.63
N ILE A 124 21.73 18.19 -12.33
CA ILE A 124 20.93 17.88 -11.13
C ILE A 124 20.61 16.37 -11.03
N ILE A 125 20.36 15.72 -12.16
CA ILE A 125 20.00 14.29 -12.21
C ILE A 125 21.20 13.35 -12.05
N LYS A 126 22.42 13.84 -12.29
CA LYS A 126 23.65 13.04 -12.22
C LYS A 126 24.38 13.13 -10.88
N GLU A 127 24.01 14.09 -10.04
CA GLU A 127 24.51 14.26 -8.68
C GLU A 127 23.79 13.31 -7.71
#